data_AF-A0A0S3UCU4-F1
#
_entry.id   AF-A0A0S3UCU4-F1
#
_cell.length_a   1.000
_cell.length_b   1.000
_cell.length_c   1.000
_cell.angle_alpha   90.00
_cell.angle_beta   90.00
_cell.angle_gamma   90.00
#
_symmetry.space_group_name_H-M   'P 1'
#
loop_
_entity.id
_entity.type
_entity.pdbx_description
1 polymer ?
#
loop_
_entity_poly.entity_id
_entity_poly.type
_entity_poly.pdbx_seq_one_letter_code
_entity_poly.pdbx_strand_id
1 'polypeptide(L)' 'MSQAEILKSLQQLPEPLQQEVLHYIEFLKTRYAQSKPQQPEQPAKRRALGALKGKIKMADNFDAPLEDFQDYM' A
#
# COMPACT_ATOMS: atom_id res chain seq x y z
N MET A 1 9.03 -22.40 -23.81
CA MET A 1 9.79 -23.05 -22.74
C MET A 1 8.82 -23.82 -21.87
N SER A 2 8.93 -25.14 -21.88
CA SER A 2 8.10 -26.01 -21.04
C SER A 2 8.70 -26.13 -19.64
N GLN A 3 7.88 -26.37 -18.61
CA GLN A 3 8.37 -26.57 -17.23
C GLN A 3 9.40 -27.72 -17.14
N ALA A 4 9.30 -28.70 -18.04
CA ALA A 4 10.22 -29.82 -18.13
C ALA A 4 11.66 -29.41 -18.49
N GLU A 5 11.85 -28.40 -19.33
CA GLU A 5 13.19 -27.91 -19.72
C GLU A 5 13.90 -27.21 -18.56
N ILE A 6 13.13 -26.49 -17.72
CA ILE A 6 13.65 -25.80 -16.53
C ILE A 6 14.15 -26.83 -15.51
N LEU A 7 13.37 -27.90 -15.27
CA LEU A 7 13.77 -28.97 -14.35
C LEU A 7 15.03 -29.70 -14.82
N LYS A 8 15.12 -30.02 -16.12
CA LYS A 8 16.31 -30.65 -16.69
C LYS A 8 17.56 -29.77 -16.51
N SER A 9 17.41 -28.46 -16.70
CA SER A 9 18.51 -27.50 -16.53
C SER A 9 18.92 -27.36 -15.06
N LEU A 10 17.95 -27.36 -14.14
CA LEU A 10 18.20 -27.36 -12.68
C LEU A 10 18.99 -28.58 -12.21
N GLN A 11 18.68 -29.77 -12.74
CA GLN A 11 19.40 -31.00 -12.39
C GLN A 11 20.84 -31.04 -12.89
N GLN A 12 21.19 -30.24 -13.90
CA GLN A 12 22.56 -30.15 -14.43
C GLN A 12 23.42 -29.11 -13.69
N LEU A 13 22.82 -28.30 -12.80
CA LEU A 13 23.50 -27.23 -12.10
C LEU A 13 24.08 -27.71 -10.75
N PRO A 14 25.27 -27.21 -10.36
CA PRO A 14 25.81 -27.37 -9.01
C PRO A 14 24.88 -26.78 -7.94
N GLU A 15 24.90 -27.36 -6.74
CA GLU A 15 24.11 -26.92 -5.57
C GLU A 15 24.10 -25.39 -5.33
N PRO A 16 25.23 -24.65 -5.35
CA PRO A 16 25.21 -23.20 -5.13
C PRO A 16 24.40 -22.43 -6.19
N LEU A 17 24.42 -22.87 -7.44
CA LEU A 17 23.66 -22.24 -8.52
C LEU A 17 22.16 -22.55 -8.41
N GLN A 18 21.78 -23.71 -7.87
CA GLN A 18 20.38 -24.03 -7.59
C GLN A 18 19.79 -23.06 -6.55
N GLN A 19 20.59 -22.66 -5.55
CA GLN A 19 20.16 -21.65 -4.57
C GLN A 19 19.93 -20.28 -5.20
N GLU A 20 20.79 -19.85 -6.13
CA GLU A 20 20.57 -18.60 -6.87
C GLU A 20 19.30 -18.63 -7.71
N VAL A 21 19.00 -19.77 -8.35
CA VAL A 21 17.75 -19.94 -9.11
C VAL A 21 16.54 -19.86 -8.18
N LEU A 22 16.62 -20.46 -6.99
CA LEU A 22 15.55 -20.38 -5.98
C LEU A 22 15.31 -18.93 -5.57
N HIS A 23 16.35 -18.19 -5.20
CA HIS A 23 16.25 -16.76 -4.88
C HIS A 23 15.67 -15.94 -6.03
N TYR A 24 16.04 -16.25 -7.29
CA TYR A 24 15.49 -15.55 -8.44
C TYR A 24 13.99 -15.84 -8.63
N ILE A 25 13.56 -17.08 -8.41
CA ILE A 25 12.13 -17.44 -8.44
C ILE A 25 11.36 -16.70 -7.34
N GLU A 26 11.91 -16.59 -6.12
CA GLU A 26 11.30 -15.82 -5.03
C GLU A 26 11.25 -14.32 -5.33
N PHE A 27 12.30 -13.78 -5.92
CA PHE A 27 12.34 -12.39 -6.38
C PHE A 27 11.25 -12.14 -7.43
N LEU A 28 11.12 -13.00 -8.43
CA LEU A 28 10.07 -12.89 -9.45
C LEU A 28 8.67 -13.01 -8.82
N LYS A 29 8.46 -13.95 -7.91
CA LYS A 29 7.19 -14.07 -7.18
C LYS A 29 6.86 -12.79 -6.43
N THR A 30 7.81 -12.22 -5.70
CA THR A 30 7.60 -10.99 -4.92
C THR A 30 7.34 -9.79 -5.83
N ARG A 31 8.19 -9.60 -6.84
CA ARG A 31 8.09 -8.51 -7.81
C ARG A 31 6.76 -8.52 -8.55
N TYR A 32 6.29 -9.70 -8.97
CA TYR A 32 5.05 -9.82 -9.74
C TYR A 32 3.80 -10.06 -8.89
N ALA A 33 3.94 -10.46 -7.62
CA ALA A 33 2.84 -10.45 -6.64
C ALA A 33 2.41 -9.02 -6.30
N GLN A 34 3.36 -8.07 -6.25
CA GLN A 34 3.07 -6.64 -6.11
C GLN A 34 2.43 -6.03 -7.38
N SER A 35 2.61 -6.65 -8.54
CA SER A 35 2.00 -6.22 -9.80
C SER A 35 0.79 -7.06 -10.21
N LYS A 36 0.22 -7.88 -9.31
CA LYS A 36 -1.23 -8.12 -9.42
C LYS A 36 -1.87 -6.73 -9.39
N PRO A 37 -2.83 -6.41 -10.28
CA PRO A 37 -3.69 -5.28 -10.03
C PRO A 37 -4.41 -5.63 -8.71
N GLN A 38 -3.83 -5.22 -7.58
CA GLN A 38 -4.63 -4.74 -6.47
C GLN A 38 -5.66 -3.87 -7.16
N GLN A 39 -6.95 -4.23 -7.03
CA GLN A 39 -8.05 -3.33 -7.38
C GLN A 39 -7.57 -1.93 -7.06
N PRO A 40 -7.67 -0.95 -7.98
CA PRO A 40 -7.08 0.35 -7.77
C PRO A 40 -7.49 0.79 -6.37
N GLU A 41 -6.57 0.69 -5.41
CA GLU A 41 -6.75 1.25 -4.09
C GLU A 41 -6.77 2.72 -4.47
N GLN A 42 -7.99 3.25 -4.61
CA GLN A 42 -8.22 4.62 -5.03
C GLN A 42 -7.24 5.42 -4.19
N PRO A 43 -6.27 6.11 -4.81
CA PRO A 43 -5.17 6.72 -4.07
C PRO A 43 -5.82 7.49 -2.94
N ALA A 44 -5.61 7.03 -1.70
CA ALA A 44 -6.40 7.46 -0.56
C ALA A 44 -6.41 8.98 -0.62
N LYS A 45 -7.57 9.58 -0.94
CA LYS A 45 -7.65 10.97 -1.42
C LYS A 45 -6.91 11.83 -0.41
N ARG A 46 -5.66 12.18 -0.72
CA ARG A 46 -4.81 12.94 0.20
C ARG A 46 -5.49 14.28 0.33
N ARG A 47 -6.12 14.52 1.49
CA ARG A 47 -6.78 15.79 1.77
C ARG A 47 -5.69 16.84 1.74
N ALA A 48 -5.68 17.69 0.72
CA ALA A 48 -4.71 18.76 0.61
C ALA A 48 -4.89 19.72 1.79
N LEU A 49 -3.77 20.17 2.38
CA LEU A 49 -3.78 21.25 3.37
C LEU A 49 -4.48 22.47 2.75
N GLY A 50 -5.44 23.04 3.47
CA GLY A 50 -6.21 24.19 3.01
C GLY A 50 -7.30 23.88 1.97
N ALA A 51 -7.66 22.63 1.71
CA ALA A 51 -8.75 22.26 0.78
C ALA A 51 -10.12 22.91 1.09
N LEU A 52 -10.31 23.36 2.34
CA LEU A 52 -11.52 24.05 2.82
C LEU A 52 -11.29 25.52 3.19
N LYS A 53 -10.14 26.12 2.80
CA LYS A 53 -9.86 27.53 3.08
C LYS A 53 -10.95 28.41 2.46
N GLY A 54 -11.59 29.24 3.28
CA GLY A 54 -12.68 30.13 2.87
C GLY A 54 -14.05 29.46 2.70
N LYS A 55 -14.17 28.14 2.92
CA LYS A 55 -15.45 27.41 2.83
C LYS A 55 -16.16 27.27 4.18
N ILE A 56 -15.46 27.52 5.28
CA ILE A 56 -15.98 27.43 6.64
C ILE A 56 -16.12 28.85 7.18
N LYS A 57 -17.30 29.18 7.71
CA LYS A 57 -17.55 30.41 8.47
C LYS A 57 -17.68 30.02 9.94
N MET A 58 -16.87 30.63 10.78
CA MET A 58 -16.98 30.48 12.24
C MET A 58 -18.13 31.37 12.72
N ALA A 59 -18.94 30.87 13.65
CA ALA A 59 -19.98 31.67 14.29
C ALA A 59 -19.34 32.58 15.34
N ASP A 60 -19.95 33.75 15.60
CA ASP A 60 -19.42 34.74 16.55
C ASP A 60 -19.42 34.21 18.00
N ASN A 61 -20.19 33.17 18.29
CA ASN A 61 -20.29 32.53 19.61
C ASN A 61 -19.47 31.22 19.73
N PHE A 62 -18.48 30.99 18.86
CA PHE A 62 -17.68 29.75 18.85
C PHE A 62 -17.01 29.44 20.20
N ASP A 63 -16.54 30.48 20.89
CA ASP A 63 -15.87 30.34 22.18
C ASP A 63 -16.85 30.19 23.36
N ALA A 64 -18.16 30.34 23.13
CA ALA A 64 -19.16 30.17 24.18
C ALA A 64 -19.32 28.68 24.53
N PRO A 65 -19.57 28.33 25.80
CA PRO A 65 -19.84 26.96 26.18
C PRO A 65 -21.12 26.48 25.48
N LEU A 66 -21.10 25.24 25.02
CA LEU A 66 -22.30 24.59 24.51
C LEU A 66 -23.32 24.48 25.65
N GLU A 67 -24.60 24.70 25.34
CA GLU A 67 -25.69 24.69 26.31
C GLU A 67 -25.67 23.41 27.18
N ASP A 68 -25.44 22.25 26.56
CA ASP A 68 -25.36 20.95 27.22
C ASP A 68 -24.09 20.75 28.08
N PHE A 69 -23.10 21.64 27.98
CA PHE A 69 -21.81 21.57 28.66
C PHE A 69 -21.56 22.73 29.64
N GLN A 70 -22.56 23.60 29.85
CA GLN A 70 -22.46 24.72 30.79
C GLN A 70 -22.13 24.26 32.22
N ASP A 71 -22.70 23.13 32.65
CA ASP A 71 -22.49 22.58 34.00
C ASP A 71 -21.07 22.02 34.26
N TYR A 72 -20.21 21.96 33.23
CA TYR A 72 -18.87 21.38 33.29
C TYR A 72 -17.72 22.39 33.11
N MET A 73 -18.02 23.67 32.87
CA MET A 73 -17.06 24.77 32.72
C MET A 73 -16.99 25.64 33.98
#